data_AF-A0A554MH24-F1
#
_entry.id   AF-A0A554MH24-F1
#
_cell.length_a   1.000
_cell.length_b   1.000
_cell.length_c   1.000
_cell.angle_alpha   90.00
_cell.angle_beta   90.00
_cell.angle_gamma   90.00
#
_symmetry.space_group_name_H-M   'P 1'
#
loop_
_entity.id
_entity.type
_entity.pdbx_description
1 polymer ?
#
loop_
_entity_poly.entity_id
_entity_poly.type
_entity_poly.pdbx_seq_one_letter_code
_entity_poly.pdbx_strand_id
1 'polypeptide(L)'
;MPFQLFYLLSFLALPVWTLSFGSLVFQFIERMLPDALSYGYGGGFAFGALKNVVASLIIAFPLYLFLMWQLWKGAKVHPEQLQSLVRKWFTYIVLVVVAGVILGDLIALLTSFLGGELALRFSLKALSILAISASIFGYYFFELKRSGVSLFPRGLKVFVGAVILLVLLATVYAFSVMGSPGKQRALQFDQRRASDIQQISYAIDSYWERNKKLPLSFEELKTQPYLYIQSVKDPKTQELYEYQVLEDKKYELCAVFETDSGEYKQRAKVQTPFSEEIWNHGIGRTCFEKEAQSSRNDKELQFLNAPVQIPASPVPARAF
;
A
#
# COMPACT_ATOMS: atom_id res chain seq x y z
N MET A 1 -38.86 16.27 -1.16
CA MET A 1 -37.47 16.67 -1.47
C MET A 1 -36.38 15.80 -0.81
N PRO A 2 -36.43 15.36 0.47
CA PRO A 2 -35.30 14.60 1.06
C PRO A 2 -35.09 13.19 0.46
N PHE A 3 -36.12 12.56 -0.08
CA PHE A 3 -36.05 11.19 -0.61
C PHE A 3 -35.14 11.04 -1.85
N GLN A 4 -35.20 11.99 -2.79
CA GLN A 4 -34.36 11.97 -3.99
C GLN A 4 -32.88 12.18 -3.66
N LEU A 5 -32.58 13.08 -2.71
CA LEU A 5 -31.22 13.31 -2.23
C LEU A 5 -30.62 12.07 -1.57
N PHE A 6 -31.37 11.38 -0.70
CA PHE A 6 -30.89 10.12 -0.11
C PHE A 6 -30.64 9.03 -1.15
N TYR A 7 -31.44 8.99 -2.22
CA TYR A 7 -31.20 8.06 -3.32
C TYR A 7 -29.90 8.38 -4.07
N LEU A 8 -29.67 9.66 -4.41
CA LEU A 8 -28.43 10.12 -5.04
C LEU A 8 -27.20 9.83 -4.17
N LEU A 9 -27.27 10.14 -2.88
CA LEU A 9 -26.20 9.86 -1.95
C LEU A 9 -25.92 8.35 -1.82
N SER A 10 -26.97 7.51 -1.82
CA SER A 10 -26.79 6.05 -1.78
C SER A 10 -26.14 5.51 -3.06
N PHE A 11 -26.48 6.09 -4.21
CA PHE A 11 -25.90 5.75 -5.51
C PHE A 11 -24.41 6.13 -5.58
N LEU A 12 -24.01 7.23 -4.95
CA LEU A 12 -22.60 7.63 -4.82
C LEU A 12 -21.86 6.81 -3.77
N ALA A 13 -22.50 6.47 -2.65
CA ALA A 13 -21.87 5.69 -1.58
C ALA A 13 -21.60 4.24 -2.00
N LEU A 14 -22.47 3.65 -2.82
CA LEU A 14 -22.35 2.28 -3.31
C LEU A 14 -20.98 1.97 -3.95
N PRO A 15 -20.53 2.66 -5.01
CA PRO A 15 -19.23 2.38 -5.63
C PRO A 15 -18.06 2.67 -4.67
N VAL A 16 -18.17 3.68 -3.81
CA VAL A 16 -17.07 4.02 -2.87
C VAL A 16 -16.80 2.87 -1.92
N TRP A 17 -17.82 2.31 -1.27
CA TRP A 17 -17.60 1.22 -0.32
C TRP A 17 -17.28 -0.10 -1.02
N THR A 18 -17.88 -0.41 -2.17
CA THR A 18 -17.65 -1.69 -2.88
C THR A 18 -16.27 -1.76 -3.50
N LEU A 19 -15.79 -0.67 -4.12
CA LEU A 19 -14.44 -0.59 -4.66
C LEU A 19 -13.40 -0.62 -3.55
N SER A 20 -13.66 0.07 -2.42
CA SER A 20 -12.78 0.01 -1.25
C SER A 20 -12.71 -1.41 -0.68
N PHE A 21 -13.85 -2.07 -0.54
CA PHE A 21 -13.90 -3.46 -0.07
C PHE A 21 -13.17 -4.42 -1.02
N GLY A 22 -13.42 -4.32 -2.34
CA GLY A 22 -12.72 -5.12 -3.34
C GLY A 22 -11.21 -4.91 -3.34
N SER A 23 -10.75 -3.66 -3.25
CA SER A 23 -9.33 -3.32 -3.13
C SER A 23 -8.68 -3.94 -1.89
N LEU A 24 -9.40 -3.96 -0.76
CA LEU A 24 -8.93 -4.55 0.48
C LEU A 24 -8.84 -6.09 0.36
N VAL A 25 -9.80 -6.73 -0.31
CA VAL A 25 -9.73 -8.18 -0.62
C VAL A 25 -8.54 -8.49 -1.53
N PHE A 26 -8.28 -7.68 -2.56
CA PHE A 26 -7.12 -7.87 -3.45
C PHE A 26 -5.80 -7.82 -2.70
N GLN A 27 -5.67 -6.86 -1.77
CA GLN A 27 -4.49 -6.76 -0.92
C GLN A 27 -4.33 -8.01 -0.05
N PHE A 28 -5.40 -8.56 0.51
CA PHE A 28 -5.31 -9.82 1.26
C PHE A 28 -4.87 -11.00 0.40
N ILE A 29 -5.37 -11.09 -0.84
CA ILE A 29 -4.96 -12.12 -1.81
C ILE A 29 -3.47 -11.98 -2.13
N GLU A 30 -2.98 -10.77 -2.39
CA GLU A 30 -1.55 -10.53 -2.67
C GLU A 30 -0.65 -10.86 -1.48
N ARG A 31 -1.13 -10.63 -0.26
CA ARG A 31 -0.41 -10.99 0.95
C ARG A 31 -0.30 -12.51 1.12
N MET A 32 -1.34 -13.26 0.77
CA MET A 32 -1.34 -14.74 0.87
C MET A 32 -0.56 -15.41 -0.27
N LEU A 33 -0.49 -14.77 -1.44
CA LEU A 33 0.14 -15.32 -2.65
C LEU A 33 1.14 -14.33 -3.25
N PRO A 34 2.29 -14.12 -2.58
CA PRO A 34 3.31 -13.22 -3.08
C PRO A 34 3.96 -13.77 -4.36
N ASP A 35 3.96 -12.97 -5.42
CA ASP A 35 4.66 -13.31 -6.67
C ASP A 35 6.14 -12.89 -6.58
N ALA A 36 7.05 -13.81 -6.91
CA ALA A 36 8.48 -13.55 -6.97
C ALA A 36 8.90 -12.76 -8.22
N LEU A 37 8.05 -12.74 -9.26
CA LEU A 37 8.32 -12.07 -10.55
C LEU A 37 7.63 -10.71 -10.68
N SER A 38 6.78 -10.32 -9.72
CA SER A 38 6.15 -9.00 -9.70
C SER A 38 7.13 -7.97 -9.15
N TYR A 39 7.98 -7.45 -10.04
CA TYR A 39 8.88 -6.33 -9.75
C TYR A 39 8.09 -5.04 -9.60
N GLY A 40 7.61 -4.75 -8.38
CA GLY A 40 7.35 -3.40 -7.82
C GLY A 40 6.33 -2.48 -8.50
N TYR A 41 5.91 -2.74 -9.73
CA TYR A 41 5.18 -1.80 -10.59
C TYR A 41 3.70 -2.16 -10.78
N GLY A 42 3.25 -3.27 -10.19
CA GLY A 42 1.89 -3.76 -10.35
C GLY A 42 1.27 -4.21 -9.04
N GLY A 43 0.84 -3.28 -8.20
CA GLY A 43 -0.10 -3.57 -7.10
C GLY A 43 0.47 -3.69 -5.69
N GLY A 44 1.77 -3.42 -5.49
CA GLY A 44 2.37 -3.48 -4.14
C GLY A 44 1.62 -2.63 -3.10
N PHE A 45 1.47 -3.19 -1.90
CA PHE A 45 0.95 -2.59 -0.67
C PHE A 45 1.50 -1.16 -0.42
N ALA A 46 0.97 -0.15 -1.11
CA ALA A 46 1.26 1.23 -0.76
C ALA A 46 0.48 1.52 0.51
N PHE A 47 1.16 1.60 1.66
CA PHE A 47 0.55 1.91 2.95
C PHE A 47 -0.37 3.15 2.90
N GLY A 48 -0.03 4.14 2.06
CA GLY A 48 -0.87 5.30 1.79
C GLY A 48 -2.19 4.95 1.08
N ALA A 49 -2.18 4.03 0.12
CA ALA A 49 -3.38 3.56 -0.57
C ALA A 49 -4.28 2.74 0.36
N LEU A 50 -3.71 1.88 1.21
CA LEU A 50 -4.49 1.07 2.16
C LEU A 50 -5.18 1.94 3.24
N LYS A 51 -4.51 2.99 3.73
CA LYS A 51 -5.13 3.96 4.65
C LYS A 51 -6.38 4.59 4.03
N ASN A 52 -6.29 5.03 2.78
CA ASN A 52 -7.40 5.66 2.07
C ASN A 52 -8.56 4.66 1.82
N VAL A 53 -8.23 3.41 1.48
CA VAL A 53 -9.21 2.34 1.31
C VAL A 53 -9.97 2.06 2.60
N VAL A 54 -9.27 1.88 3.72
CA VAL A 54 -9.90 1.58 5.03
C VAL A 54 -10.72 2.75 5.53
N ALA A 55 -10.22 3.99 5.38
CA ALA A 55 -10.97 5.19 5.76
C ALA A 55 -12.26 5.35 4.94
N SER A 56 -12.17 5.13 3.61
CA SER A 56 -13.33 5.19 2.72
C SER A 56 -14.36 4.13 3.08
N LEU A 57 -13.93 2.91 3.41
CA LEU A 57 -14.82 1.81 3.82
C LEU A 57 -15.54 2.12 5.14
N ILE A 58 -14.82 2.61 6.16
CA ILE A 58 -15.36 2.95 7.48
C ILE A 58 -16.44 4.04 7.40
N ILE A 59 -16.34 4.97 6.45
CA ILE A 59 -17.30 6.07 6.30
C ILE A 59 -18.43 5.69 5.34
N ALA A 60 -18.10 5.21 4.13
CA ALA A 60 -19.06 4.99 3.07
C ALA A 60 -20.01 3.82 3.36
N PHE A 61 -19.54 2.75 4.02
CA PHE A 61 -20.38 1.58 4.29
C PHE A 61 -21.49 1.87 5.33
N PRO A 62 -21.20 2.43 6.53
CA PRO A 62 -22.25 2.81 7.47
C PRO A 62 -23.18 3.89 6.91
N LEU A 63 -22.65 4.83 6.12
CA LEU A 63 -23.45 5.84 5.44
C LEU A 63 -24.43 5.20 4.45
N TYR A 64 -23.98 4.24 3.63
CA TYR A 64 -24.84 3.51 2.70
C TYR A 64 -25.95 2.76 3.44
N LEU A 65 -25.63 2.04 4.52
CA LEU A 65 -26.62 1.33 5.33
C LEU A 65 -27.64 2.27 5.98
N PHE A 66 -27.18 3.42 6.49
CA PHE A 66 -28.04 4.44 7.07
C PHE A 66 -29.00 5.02 6.03
N LEU A 67 -28.49 5.39 4.85
CA LEU A 67 -29.30 5.92 3.75
C LEU A 67 -30.33 4.88 3.27
N MET A 68 -29.91 3.63 3.10
CA MET A 68 -30.83 2.55 2.74
C MET A 68 -31.89 2.33 3.82
N TRP A 69 -31.52 2.37 5.10
CA TRP A 69 -32.48 2.26 6.21
C TRP A 69 -33.50 3.42 6.22
N GLN A 70 -33.05 4.65 5.95
CA GLN A 70 -33.94 5.82 5.83
C GLN A 70 -34.89 5.70 4.64
N LEU A 71 -34.38 5.30 3.47
CA LEU A 71 -35.19 5.06 2.27
C LEU A 71 -36.27 3.99 2.53
N TRP A 72 -35.90 2.91 3.21
CA TRP A 72 -36.83 1.83 3.58
C TRP A 72 -37.86 2.25 4.62
N LYS A 73 -37.48 3.09 5.60
CA LYS A 73 -38.43 3.66 6.58
C LYS A 73 -39.42 4.59 5.90
N GLY A 74 -38.94 5.51 5.04
CA GLY A 74 -39.80 6.44 4.30
C GLY A 74 -40.79 5.74 3.37
N ALA A 75 -40.35 4.66 2.72
CA ALA A 75 -41.18 3.83 1.85
C ALA A 75 -42.37 3.15 2.55
N LYS A 76 -42.28 2.88 3.86
CA LYS A 76 -43.41 2.33 4.63
C LYS A 76 -44.50 3.35 4.91
N VAL A 77 -44.13 4.61 5.04
CA VAL A 77 -45.05 5.71 5.39
C VAL A 77 -45.73 6.27 4.14
N HIS A 78 -45.00 6.35 3.02
CA HIS A 78 -45.53 6.84 1.74
C HIS A 78 -45.22 5.86 0.58
N PRO A 79 -46.09 4.87 0.33
CA PRO A 79 -45.86 3.84 -0.69
C PRO A 79 -45.82 4.41 -2.13
N GLU A 80 -46.39 5.59 -2.38
CA GLU A 80 -46.32 6.27 -3.69
C GLU A 80 -44.89 6.69 -4.06
N GLN A 81 -44.02 6.94 -3.08
CA GLN A 81 -42.61 7.29 -3.33
C GLN A 81 -41.79 6.10 -3.86
N LEU A 82 -42.28 4.86 -3.68
CA LEU A 82 -41.66 3.64 -4.23
C LEU A 82 -41.76 3.54 -5.75
N GLN A 83 -42.72 4.25 -6.36
CA GLN A 83 -42.92 4.28 -7.81
C GLN A 83 -42.11 5.37 -8.53
N SER A 84 -41.30 6.14 -7.80
CA SER A 84 -40.49 7.21 -8.38
C SER A 84 -39.64 6.71 -9.54
N LEU A 85 -39.79 7.36 -10.71
CA LEU A 85 -39.01 7.09 -11.92
C LEU A 85 -37.50 7.18 -11.65
N VAL A 86 -37.11 8.05 -10.72
CA VAL A 86 -35.72 8.29 -10.30
C VAL A 86 -35.11 7.02 -9.68
N ARG A 87 -35.84 6.35 -8.78
CA ARG A 87 -35.39 5.09 -8.15
C ARG A 87 -35.15 4.01 -9.19
N LYS A 88 -36.14 3.78 -10.07
CA LYS A 88 -36.05 2.75 -11.13
C LYS A 88 -34.86 3.03 -12.04
N TRP A 89 -34.74 4.26 -12.54
CA TRP A 89 -33.67 4.65 -13.46
C TRP A 89 -32.27 4.41 -12.86
N PHE A 90 -32.03 4.85 -11.62
CA PHE A 90 -30.76 4.61 -10.94
C PHE A 90 -30.49 3.13 -10.67
N THR A 91 -31.48 2.34 -10.28
CA THR A 91 -31.30 0.89 -10.11
C THR A 91 -30.97 0.20 -11.43
N TYR A 92 -31.61 0.59 -12.53
CA TYR A 92 -31.27 0.08 -13.86
C TYR A 92 -29.84 0.44 -14.26
N ILE A 93 -29.37 1.66 -13.95
CA ILE A 93 -27.97 2.04 -14.20
C ILE A 93 -27.01 1.14 -13.41
N VAL A 94 -27.25 0.94 -12.11
CA VAL A 94 -26.41 0.04 -11.29
C VAL A 94 -26.39 -1.36 -11.89
N LEU A 95 -27.54 -1.91 -12.28
CA LEU A 95 -27.62 -3.26 -12.85
C LEU A 95 -26.88 -3.38 -14.19
N VAL A 96 -26.97 -2.37 -15.07
CA VAL A 96 -26.23 -2.35 -16.34
C VAL A 96 -24.73 -2.29 -16.10
N VAL A 97 -24.28 -1.40 -15.21
CA VAL A 97 -22.85 -1.28 -14.86
C VAL A 97 -22.33 -2.59 -14.27
N VAL A 98 -23.04 -3.17 -13.30
CA VAL A 98 -22.64 -4.41 -12.64
C VAL A 98 -22.67 -5.60 -13.61
N ALA A 99 -23.65 -5.68 -14.51
CA ALA A 99 -23.67 -6.69 -15.56
C ALA A 99 -22.48 -6.56 -16.52
N GLY A 100 -22.11 -5.33 -16.88
CA GLY A 100 -20.90 -5.06 -17.66
C GLY A 100 -19.62 -5.50 -16.95
N VAL A 101 -19.52 -5.24 -15.64
CA VAL A 101 -18.40 -5.71 -14.80
C VAL A 101 -18.34 -7.24 -14.77
N ILE A 102 -19.47 -7.93 -14.59
CA ILE A 102 -19.53 -9.41 -14.61
C ILE A 102 -19.06 -9.94 -15.96
N LEU A 103 -19.55 -9.37 -17.07
CA LEU A 103 -19.14 -9.80 -18.42
C LEU A 103 -17.65 -9.59 -18.65
N GLY A 104 -17.12 -8.41 -18.30
CA GLY A 104 -15.70 -8.11 -18.42
C GLY A 104 -14.82 -9.05 -17.59
N ASP A 105 -15.23 -9.34 -16.35
CA ASP A 105 -14.52 -10.25 -15.44
C ASP A 105 -14.52 -11.69 -15.96
N LEU A 106 -15.65 -12.19 -16.48
CA LEU A 106 -15.75 -13.51 -17.09
C LEU A 106 -14.88 -13.63 -18.36
N ILE A 107 -14.82 -12.57 -19.18
CA ILE A 107 -13.93 -12.53 -20.35
C ILE A 107 -12.48 -12.60 -19.89
N ALA A 108 -12.09 -11.80 -18.89
CA ALA A 108 -10.72 -11.77 -18.36
C ALA A 108 -10.32 -13.12 -17.72
N LEU A 109 -11.24 -13.79 -17.03
CA LEU A 109 -11.07 -15.15 -16.54
C LEU A 109 -10.82 -16.16 -17.67
N LEU A 110 -11.63 -16.08 -18.71
CA LEU A 110 -11.53 -16.99 -19.84
C LEU A 110 -10.23 -16.77 -20.63
N THR A 111 -9.80 -15.53 -20.83
CA THR A 111 -8.54 -15.22 -21.54
C THR A 111 -7.33 -15.73 -20.77
N SER A 112 -7.31 -15.56 -19.45
CA SER A 112 -6.27 -16.12 -18.57
C SER A 112 -6.28 -17.65 -18.60
N PHE A 113 -7.46 -18.28 -18.57
CA PHE A 113 -7.59 -19.73 -18.65
C PHE A 113 -7.10 -20.29 -19.99
N LEU A 114 -7.50 -19.67 -21.11
CA LEU A 114 -7.08 -20.08 -22.46
C LEU A 114 -5.59 -19.85 -22.73
N GLY A 115 -4.98 -18.86 -22.07
CA GLY A 115 -3.55 -18.59 -22.15
C GLY A 115 -2.67 -19.60 -21.40
N GLY A 116 -3.25 -20.55 -20.66
CA GLY A 116 -2.50 -21.54 -19.87
C GLY A 116 -1.87 -20.99 -18.58
N GLU A 117 -1.97 -19.69 -18.34
CA GLU A 117 -1.56 -19.03 -17.09
C GLU A 117 -2.73 -19.03 -16.11
N LEU A 118 -3.01 -20.18 -15.48
CA LEU A 118 -3.86 -20.25 -14.29
C LEU A 118 -3.11 -19.67 -13.09
N ALA A 119 -2.83 -18.37 -13.14
CA ALA A 119 -2.29 -17.64 -12.01
C ALA A 119 -3.37 -17.62 -10.94
N LEU A 120 -3.28 -18.52 -9.95
CA LEU A 120 -4.25 -18.68 -8.85
C LEU A 120 -4.62 -17.33 -8.19
N ARG A 121 -3.67 -16.39 -8.13
CA ARG A 121 -3.88 -14.98 -7.72
C ARG A 121 -4.92 -14.23 -8.56
N PHE A 122 -4.85 -14.36 -9.87
CA PHE A 122 -5.72 -13.67 -10.81
C PHE A 122 -7.13 -14.26 -10.74
N SER A 123 -7.23 -15.59 -10.68
CA SER A 123 -8.50 -16.28 -10.50
C SER A 123 -9.18 -15.88 -9.18
N LEU A 124 -8.45 -15.79 -8.07
CA LEU A 124 -9.01 -15.35 -6.78
C LEU A 124 -9.49 -13.90 -6.83
N LYS A 125 -8.73 -13.00 -7.47
CA LYS A 125 -9.14 -11.60 -7.64
C LYS A 125 -10.40 -11.50 -8.49
N ALA A 126 -10.45 -12.16 -9.64
CA ALA A 126 -11.61 -12.17 -10.49
C ALA A 126 -12.83 -12.80 -9.80
N LEU A 127 -12.69 -13.97 -9.16
CA LEU A 127 -13.76 -14.58 -8.37
C LEU A 127 -14.29 -13.65 -7.26
N SER A 128 -13.44 -12.83 -6.65
CA SER A 128 -13.90 -11.84 -5.68
C SER A 128 -14.69 -10.70 -6.33
N ILE A 129 -14.31 -10.22 -7.52
CA ILE A 129 -15.10 -9.25 -8.30
C ILE A 129 -16.44 -9.87 -8.67
N LEU A 130 -16.46 -11.10 -9.16
CA LEU A 130 -17.66 -11.85 -9.51
C LEU A 130 -18.59 -12.01 -8.30
N ALA A 131 -18.06 -12.37 -7.13
CA ALA A 131 -18.84 -12.52 -5.91
C ALA A 131 -19.47 -11.19 -5.45
N ILE A 132 -18.71 -10.09 -5.47
CA ILE A 132 -19.20 -8.75 -5.10
C ILE A 132 -20.26 -8.28 -6.09
N SER A 133 -19.96 -8.34 -7.39
CA SER A 133 -20.85 -7.88 -8.46
C SER A 133 -22.14 -8.71 -8.52
N ALA A 134 -22.06 -10.05 -8.45
CA ALA A 134 -23.23 -10.91 -8.39
C ALA A 134 -24.09 -10.65 -7.15
N SER A 135 -23.48 -10.35 -6.00
CA SER A 135 -24.20 -9.98 -4.78
C SER A 135 -24.97 -8.66 -4.93
N ILE A 136 -24.34 -7.64 -5.53
CA ILE A 136 -24.98 -6.34 -5.82
C ILE A 136 -26.11 -6.53 -6.84
N PHE A 137 -25.84 -7.26 -7.93
CA PHE A 137 -26.83 -7.57 -8.97
C PHE A 137 -28.03 -8.29 -8.36
N GLY A 138 -27.79 -9.35 -7.59
CA GLY A 138 -28.84 -10.13 -6.93
C GLY A 138 -29.67 -9.29 -5.96
N TYR A 139 -29.02 -8.44 -5.16
CA TYR A 139 -29.69 -7.51 -4.23
C TYR A 139 -30.63 -6.55 -4.98
N TYR A 140 -30.12 -5.84 -5.99
CA TYR A 140 -30.90 -4.83 -6.73
C TYR A 140 -31.94 -5.45 -7.68
N PHE A 141 -31.66 -6.62 -8.26
CA PHE A 141 -32.62 -7.36 -9.07
C PHE A 141 -33.79 -7.88 -8.21
N PHE A 142 -33.50 -8.42 -7.03
CA PHE A 142 -34.52 -8.80 -6.07
C PHE A 142 -35.35 -7.60 -5.61
N GLU A 143 -34.70 -6.44 -5.43
CA GLU A 143 -35.38 -5.19 -5.10
C GLU A 143 -36.33 -4.70 -6.20
N LEU A 144 -35.98 -4.86 -7.49
CA LEU A 144 -36.85 -4.53 -8.63
C LEU A 144 -38.05 -5.46 -8.76
N LYS A 145 -37.84 -6.77 -8.55
CA LYS A 145 -38.90 -7.79 -8.66
C LYS A 145 -39.93 -7.68 -7.53
N ARG A 146 -39.61 -6.91 -6.48
CA ARG A 146 -40.46 -6.77 -5.29
C ARG A 146 -41.48 -5.65 -5.45
N SER A 147 -42.68 -6.00 -5.88
CA SER A 147 -43.81 -5.08 -6.09
C SER A 147 -44.63 -4.76 -4.83
N GLY A 148 -44.24 -5.21 -3.63
CA GLY A 148 -45.08 -5.14 -2.42
C GLY A 148 -44.33 -4.85 -1.12
N VAL A 149 -45.05 -4.27 -0.15
CA VAL A 149 -44.58 -3.74 1.16
C VAL A 149 -44.23 -4.85 2.18
N SER A 150 -44.03 -6.11 1.76
CA SER A 150 -43.63 -7.14 2.72
C SER A 150 -42.28 -6.73 3.34
N LEU A 151 -42.24 -6.60 4.66
CA LEU A 151 -41.01 -6.23 5.38
C LEU A 151 -39.94 -7.30 5.10
N PHE A 152 -38.70 -6.88 4.86
CA PHE A 152 -37.47 -7.69 4.88
C PHE A 152 -37.68 -9.20 5.11
N PRO A 153 -37.68 -10.06 4.06
CA PRO A 153 -37.79 -11.49 4.27
C PRO A 153 -36.57 -11.91 5.10
N ARG A 154 -36.71 -12.94 5.94
CA ARG A 154 -35.62 -13.40 6.82
C ARG A 154 -34.29 -13.53 6.05
N GLY A 155 -34.33 -14.03 4.81
CA GLY A 155 -33.17 -14.14 3.92
C GLY A 155 -32.43 -12.82 3.66
N LEU A 156 -33.14 -11.69 3.45
CA LEU A 156 -32.48 -10.40 3.22
C LEU A 156 -31.82 -9.86 4.49
N LYS A 157 -32.42 -10.08 5.67
CA LYS A 157 -31.80 -9.69 6.95
C LYS A 157 -30.53 -10.48 7.21
N VAL A 158 -30.57 -11.79 6.93
CA VAL A 158 -29.40 -12.68 7.03
C VAL A 158 -28.31 -12.23 6.06
N PHE A 159 -28.67 -11.93 4.80
CA PHE A 159 -27.72 -11.43 3.80
C PHE A 159 -27.05 -10.11 4.24
N VAL A 160 -27.84 -9.10 4.64
CA VAL A 160 -27.29 -7.83 5.12
C VAL A 160 -26.43 -8.02 6.37
N GLY A 161 -26.86 -8.87 7.31
CA GLY A 161 -26.08 -9.22 8.50
C GLY A 161 -24.75 -9.89 8.17
N ALA A 162 -24.75 -10.81 7.19
CA ALA A 162 -23.53 -11.47 6.71
C ALA A 162 -22.56 -10.48 6.05
N VAL A 163 -23.06 -9.55 5.23
CA VAL A 163 -22.23 -8.50 4.61
C VAL A 163 -21.64 -7.57 5.67
N ILE A 164 -22.42 -7.15 6.67
CA ILE A 164 -21.93 -6.34 7.80
C ILE A 164 -20.81 -7.07 8.54
N LEU A 165 -21.04 -8.33 8.91
CA LEU A 165 -20.04 -9.14 9.61
C LEU A 165 -18.76 -9.28 8.78
N LEU A 166 -18.88 -9.55 7.50
CA LEU A 166 -17.77 -9.73 6.58
C LEU A 166 -16.95 -8.44 6.39
N VAL A 167 -17.61 -7.29 6.24
CA VAL A 167 -16.93 -5.97 6.18
C VAL A 167 -16.24 -5.64 7.50
N LEU A 168 -16.86 -5.94 8.64
CA LEU A 168 -16.26 -5.74 9.96
C LEU A 168 -15.00 -6.61 10.16
N LEU A 169 -15.10 -7.91 9.86
CA LEU A 169 -13.96 -8.84 9.95
C LEU A 169 -12.81 -8.40 9.04
N ALA A 170 -13.11 -7.99 7.81
CA ALA A 170 -12.13 -7.49 6.87
C ALA A 170 -11.45 -6.21 7.36
N THR A 171 -12.21 -5.30 7.97
CA THR A 171 -11.68 -4.05 8.55
C THR A 171 -10.77 -4.33 9.76
N VAL A 172 -11.19 -5.22 10.67
CA VAL A 172 -10.39 -5.63 11.84
C VAL A 172 -9.09 -6.30 11.40
N TYR A 173 -9.16 -7.20 10.42
CA TYR A 173 -7.98 -7.85 9.87
C TYR A 173 -7.04 -6.82 9.20
N ALA A 174 -7.56 -5.84 8.46
CA ALA A 174 -6.75 -4.76 7.90
C ALA A 174 -5.97 -3.97 8.98
N PHE A 175 -6.60 -3.67 10.12
CA PHE A 175 -5.90 -3.03 11.25
C PHE A 175 -4.81 -3.91 11.86
N SER A 176 -5.02 -5.22 11.97
CA SER A 176 -3.98 -6.14 12.46
C SER A 176 -2.76 -6.17 11.52
N VAL A 177 -2.97 -6.02 10.21
CA VAL A 177 -1.89 -6.01 9.21
C VAL A 177 -1.17 -4.66 9.17
N MET A 178 -1.91 -3.54 9.20
CA MET A 178 -1.32 -2.20 9.21
C MET A 178 -0.62 -1.84 10.53
N GLY A 179 -1.09 -2.37 11.65
CA GLY A 179 -0.69 -1.89 12.98
C GLY A 179 -1.43 -0.61 13.38
N SER A 180 -1.29 -0.23 14.65
CA SER A 180 -2.00 0.92 15.22
C SER A 180 -1.45 2.26 14.69
N PRO A 181 -2.24 3.35 14.73
CA PRO A 181 -1.76 4.69 14.37
C PRO A 181 -0.50 5.14 15.14
N GLY A 182 -0.38 4.73 16.41
CA GLY A 182 0.81 5.00 17.23
C GLY A 182 2.05 4.30 16.68
N LYS A 183 1.94 3.02 16.31
CA LYS A 183 3.04 2.27 15.68
C LYS A 183 3.43 2.86 14.32
N GLN A 184 2.46 3.30 13.52
CA GLN A 184 2.71 3.98 12.25
C GLN A 184 3.47 5.30 12.43
N ARG A 185 3.15 6.06 13.48
CA ARG A 185 3.88 7.30 13.81
C ARG A 185 5.30 7.02 14.29
N ALA A 186 5.50 5.99 15.12
CA ALA A 186 6.83 5.55 15.55
C ALA A 186 7.69 5.13 14.35
N LEU A 187 7.14 4.37 13.40
CA LEU A 187 7.81 4.01 12.15
C LEU A 187 8.25 5.23 11.34
N GLN A 188 7.39 6.25 11.22
CA GLN A 188 7.74 7.47 10.49
C GLN A 188 8.88 8.24 11.17
N PHE A 189 8.91 8.28 12.51
CA PHE A 189 10.04 8.87 13.23
C PHE A 189 11.32 8.07 13.01
N ASP A 190 11.27 6.73 13.04
CA ASP A 190 12.44 5.88 12.78
C ASP A 190 12.94 5.99 11.34
N GLN A 191 12.05 6.06 10.36
CA GLN A 191 12.41 6.34 8.96
C GLN A 191 13.11 7.70 8.84
N ARG A 192 12.64 8.69 9.60
CA ARG A 192 13.29 10.01 9.63
C ARG A 192 14.66 9.95 10.28
N ARG A 193 14.81 9.25 11.42
CA ARG A 193 16.09 9.03 12.10
C ARG A 193 17.10 8.34 11.19
N ALA A 194 16.69 7.27 10.52
CA ALA A 194 17.54 6.55 9.56
C ALA A 194 17.97 7.45 8.40
N SER A 195 17.06 8.27 7.85
CA SER A 195 17.38 9.24 6.81
C SER A 195 18.33 10.33 7.28
N ASP A 196 18.15 10.86 8.49
CA ASP A 196 19.06 11.86 9.08
C ASP A 196 20.46 11.25 9.28
N ILE A 197 20.55 10.04 9.85
CA ILE A 197 21.82 9.31 10.06
C ILE A 197 22.53 9.03 8.73
N GLN A 198 21.78 8.63 7.70
CA GLN A 198 22.33 8.42 6.35
C GLN A 198 22.91 9.71 5.76
N GLN A 199 22.20 10.84 5.87
CA GLN A 199 22.68 12.13 5.39
C GLN A 199 23.93 12.59 6.16
N ILE A 200 23.96 12.40 7.48
CA ILE A 200 25.12 12.71 8.32
C ILE A 200 26.33 11.85 7.91
N SER A 201 26.13 10.54 7.68
CA SER A 201 27.17 9.64 7.18
C SER A 201 27.79 10.15 5.87
N TYR A 202 26.96 10.52 4.89
CA TYR A 202 27.44 11.07 3.62
C TYR A 202 28.16 12.42 3.79
N ALA A 203 27.72 13.24 4.74
CA ALA A 203 28.40 14.49 5.04
C ALA A 203 29.77 14.27 5.71
N ILE A 204 29.89 13.26 6.57
CA ILE A 204 31.16 12.84 7.18
C ILE A 204 32.12 12.32 6.11
N ASP A 205 31.64 11.46 5.20
CA ASP A 205 32.44 10.93 4.08
C ASP A 205 32.98 12.06 3.21
N SER A 206 32.12 13.01 2.84
CA SER A 206 32.49 14.19 2.05
C SER A 206 33.47 15.12 2.78
N TYR A 207 33.31 15.30 4.09
CA TYR A 207 34.24 16.08 4.91
C TYR A 207 35.61 15.40 4.99
N TRP A 208 35.64 14.10 5.27
CA TRP A 208 36.86 13.31 5.36
C TRP A 208 37.61 13.30 4.02
N GLU A 209 36.90 13.16 2.90
CA GLU A 209 37.48 13.17 1.57
C GLU A 209 38.27 14.46 1.28
N ARG A 210 37.77 15.62 1.73
CA ARG A 210 38.42 16.93 1.53
C ARG A 210 39.47 17.26 2.57
N ASN A 211 39.22 16.97 3.84
CA ASN A 211 40.07 17.41 4.95
C ASN A 211 41.09 16.35 5.39
N LYS A 212 40.94 15.11 4.91
CA LYS A 212 41.75 13.94 5.28
C LYS A 212 41.75 13.62 6.78
N LYS A 213 40.76 14.12 7.50
CA LYS A 213 40.50 13.88 8.93
C LYS A 213 38.99 13.81 9.17
N LEU A 214 38.57 13.05 10.17
CA LEU A 214 37.18 13.02 10.61
C LEU A 214 36.83 14.35 11.33
N PRO A 215 35.56 14.81 11.23
CA PRO A 215 35.11 15.98 11.97
C PRO A 215 35.11 15.66 13.48
N LEU A 216 35.48 16.62 14.33
CA LEU A 216 35.43 16.43 15.79
C LEU A 216 34.02 16.60 16.37
N SER A 217 33.13 17.29 15.65
CA SER A 217 31.76 17.54 16.06
C SER A 217 30.86 17.85 14.87
N PHE A 218 29.54 17.80 15.06
CA PHE A 218 28.59 18.21 14.04
C PHE A 218 28.66 19.69 13.67
N GLU A 219 29.19 20.56 14.53
CA GLU A 219 29.36 21.97 14.19
C GLU A 219 30.38 22.17 13.07
N GLU A 220 31.45 21.36 13.01
CA GLU A 220 32.40 21.40 11.90
C GLU A 220 31.78 21.03 10.55
N LEU A 221 30.75 20.17 10.56
CA LEU A 221 30.00 19.81 9.36
C LEU A 221 29.08 20.96 8.93
N LYS A 222 28.38 21.59 9.87
CA LYS A 222 27.45 22.71 9.59
C LYS A 222 28.14 23.95 9.03
N THR A 223 29.40 24.20 9.40
CA THR A 223 30.16 25.33 8.87
C THR A 223 30.58 25.16 7.41
N GLN A 224 30.45 23.96 6.84
CA GLN A 224 30.86 23.70 5.46
C GLN A 224 29.72 24.00 4.47
N PRO A 225 29.89 24.96 3.55
CA PRO A 225 28.83 25.33 2.60
C PRO A 225 28.53 24.26 1.55
N TYR A 226 29.42 23.27 1.36
CA TYR A 226 29.23 22.18 0.40
C TYR A 226 28.54 20.95 0.99
N LEU A 227 28.23 20.95 2.29
CA LEU A 227 27.57 19.83 2.95
C LEU A 227 26.08 20.14 3.12
N TYR A 228 25.24 19.14 2.84
CA TYR A 228 23.82 19.19 3.12
C TYR A 228 23.48 18.22 4.24
N ILE A 229 22.98 18.74 5.36
CA ILE A 229 22.47 17.93 6.47
C ILE A 229 21.13 18.54 6.87
N GLN A 230 20.05 17.76 6.73
CA GLN A 230 18.72 18.25 7.05
C GLN A 230 18.51 18.45 8.56
N SER A 231 19.02 17.53 9.39
CA SER A 231 18.99 17.62 10.85
C SER A 231 20.12 16.80 11.46
N VAL A 232 20.68 17.28 12.57
CA VAL A 232 21.59 16.53 13.46
C VAL A 232 20.94 16.20 14.81
N LYS A 233 19.62 16.45 14.91
CA LYS A 233 18.82 16.25 16.11
C LYS A 233 17.71 15.25 15.82
N ASP A 234 17.40 14.44 16.84
CA ASP A 234 16.26 13.53 16.83
C ASP A 234 14.95 14.32 16.59
N PRO A 235 14.12 13.93 15.62
CA PRO A 235 12.91 14.66 15.26
C PRO A 235 11.85 14.69 16.37
N LYS A 236 11.92 13.77 17.33
CA LYS A 236 10.97 13.64 18.43
C LYS A 236 11.52 14.21 19.74
N THR A 237 12.74 13.87 20.14
CA THR A 237 13.34 14.32 21.42
C THR A 237 14.08 15.65 21.30
N GLN A 238 14.46 16.07 20.08
CA GLN A 238 15.30 17.25 19.81
C GLN A 238 16.71 17.19 20.40
N GLU A 239 17.11 16.03 20.93
CA GLU A 239 18.47 15.76 21.37
C GLU A 239 19.38 15.54 20.16
N LEU A 240 20.66 15.87 20.29
CA LEU A 240 21.64 15.59 19.23
C LEU A 240 21.82 14.08 19.08
N TYR A 241 21.99 13.62 17.85
CA TYR A 241 22.45 12.24 17.63
C TYR A 241 23.83 12.04 18.28
N GLU A 242 24.15 10.80 18.63
CA GLU A 242 25.45 10.50 19.22
C GLU A 242 26.45 10.26 18.10
N TYR A 243 27.62 10.89 18.20
CA TYR A 243 28.72 10.73 17.25
C TYR A 243 30.02 10.61 18.03
N GLN A 244 30.80 9.57 17.72
CA GLN A 244 32.09 9.33 18.34
C GLN A 244 33.11 8.89 17.29
N VAL A 245 34.29 9.50 17.32
CA VAL A 245 35.45 9.02 16.55
C VAL A 245 36.11 7.88 17.32
N LEU A 246 36.28 6.73 16.66
CA LEU A 246 36.90 5.54 17.24
C LEU A 246 38.39 5.45 16.88
N GLU A 247 38.70 5.66 15.59
CA GLU A 247 40.04 5.61 15.00
C GLU A 247 40.16 6.67 13.89
N ASP A 248 41.32 6.77 13.22
CA ASP A 248 41.59 7.78 12.19
C ASP A 248 40.57 7.84 11.04
N LYS A 249 39.94 6.70 10.70
CA LYS A 249 38.89 6.59 9.68
C LYS A 249 37.58 5.99 10.19
N LYS A 250 37.54 5.50 11.43
CA LYS A 250 36.36 4.83 11.98
C LYS A 250 35.60 5.74 12.92
N TYR A 251 34.29 5.74 12.77
CA TYR A 251 33.40 6.49 13.62
C TYR A 251 32.13 5.68 13.90
N GLU A 252 31.44 6.07 14.96
CA GLU A 252 30.17 5.50 15.35
C GLU A 252 29.09 6.58 15.34
N LEU A 253 27.93 6.26 14.77
CA LEU A 253 26.72 7.08 14.82
C LEU A 253 25.60 6.32 15.51
N CYS A 254 25.02 6.88 16.57
CA CYS A 254 23.94 6.22 17.29
C CYS A 254 22.64 7.04 17.29
N ALA A 255 21.54 6.31 17.26
CA ALA A 255 20.19 6.84 17.43
C ALA A 255 19.33 5.86 18.25
N VAL A 256 18.26 6.38 18.84
CA VAL A 256 17.30 5.58 19.61
C VAL A 256 16.05 5.35 18.77
N PHE A 257 15.81 4.09 18.41
CA PHE A 257 14.68 3.69 17.58
C PHE A 257 13.54 3.11 18.42
N GLU A 258 12.30 3.30 17.97
CA GLU A 258 11.10 2.79 18.66
C GLU A 258 10.56 1.50 18.05
N THR A 259 11.06 1.13 16.88
CA THR A 259 10.60 -0.02 16.09
C THR A 259 11.78 -0.85 15.60
N ASP A 260 11.48 -2.10 15.28
CA ASP A 260 12.44 -3.02 14.68
C ASP A 260 12.32 -2.95 13.14
N SER A 261 13.41 -2.60 12.48
CA SER A 261 13.50 -2.53 11.01
C SER A 261 13.29 -3.89 10.32
N GLY A 262 13.54 -5.01 11.01
CA GLY A 262 13.28 -6.37 10.56
C GLY A 262 11.79 -6.68 10.43
N GLU A 263 10.94 -6.11 11.29
CA GLU A 263 9.48 -6.22 11.14
C GLU A 263 8.98 -5.49 9.89
N TYR A 264 9.72 -4.48 9.43
CA TYR A 264 9.38 -3.66 8.25
C TYR A 264 9.80 -4.32 6.93
N LYS A 265 10.97 -4.96 6.88
CA LYS A 265 11.44 -5.71 5.69
C LYS A 265 10.47 -6.78 5.21
N GLN A 266 9.68 -7.35 6.11
CA GLN A 266 8.62 -8.32 5.75
C GLN A 266 7.32 -7.65 5.25
N ARG A 267 7.11 -6.37 5.54
CA ARG A 267 5.86 -5.65 5.27
C ARG A 267 5.91 -4.77 4.03
N ALA A 268 7.06 -4.15 3.75
CA ALA A 268 7.32 -3.42 2.53
C ALA A 268 8.32 -4.24 1.71
N LYS A 269 7.84 -5.13 0.82
CA LYS A 269 8.66 -5.65 -0.30
C LYS A 269 8.93 -4.56 -1.34
N VAL A 270 9.27 -3.35 -0.88
CA VAL A 270 9.83 -2.31 -1.73
C VAL A 270 11.30 -2.66 -1.82
N GLN A 271 11.74 -3.15 -2.97
CA GLN A 271 13.16 -3.27 -3.24
C GLN A 271 13.75 -1.86 -3.15
N THR A 272 14.56 -1.63 -2.11
CA THR A 272 15.44 -0.48 -2.08
C THR A 272 16.37 -0.59 -3.30
N PRO A 273 16.69 0.53 -3.98
CA PRO A 273 17.70 0.53 -5.04
C PRO A 273 18.95 -0.22 -4.55
N PHE A 274 19.58 -0.98 -5.44
CA PHE A 274 20.70 -1.91 -5.17
C PHE A 274 21.92 -1.26 -4.48
N SER A 275 21.94 0.07 -4.32
CA SER A 275 23.01 0.86 -3.71
C SER A 275 22.64 1.57 -2.39
N GLU A 276 21.40 1.47 -1.90
CA GLU A 276 21.05 2.06 -0.61
C GLU A 276 21.49 1.14 0.53
N GLU A 277 22.50 1.58 1.26
CA GLU A 277 22.94 0.90 2.46
C GLU A 277 21.79 0.87 3.49
N ILE A 278 21.40 -0.34 3.89
CA ILE A 278 20.22 -0.53 4.72
C ILE A 278 20.60 -0.31 6.19
N TRP A 279 20.13 0.78 6.77
CA TRP A 279 20.28 1.13 8.20
C TRP A 279 19.40 0.24 9.10
N ASN A 280 19.80 -1.02 9.26
CA ASN A 280 19.07 -1.97 10.09
C ASN A 280 19.23 -1.64 11.57
N HIS A 281 18.11 -1.47 12.26
CA HIS A 281 18.06 -1.19 13.70
C HIS A 281 17.03 -2.08 14.41
N GLY A 282 17.29 -2.35 15.69
CA GLY A 282 16.32 -2.92 16.62
C GLY A 282 15.60 -1.82 17.41
N ILE A 283 14.80 -2.22 18.40
CA ILE A 283 14.19 -1.28 19.35
C ILE A 283 15.25 -0.83 20.36
N GLY A 284 15.33 0.48 20.60
CA GLY A 284 16.25 1.10 21.54
C GLY A 284 17.47 1.75 20.87
N ARG A 285 18.51 2.00 21.66
CA ARG A 285 19.75 2.62 21.18
C ARG A 285 20.47 1.64 20.25
N THR A 286 20.65 2.04 18.99
CA THR A 286 21.44 1.31 17.99
C THR A 286 22.56 2.21 17.51
N CYS A 287 23.76 1.65 17.43
CA CYS A 287 24.94 2.33 16.92
C CYS A 287 25.42 1.68 15.63
N PHE A 288 25.84 2.52 14.69
CA PHE A 288 26.35 2.12 13.40
C PHE A 288 27.82 2.49 13.34
N GLU A 289 28.69 1.48 13.43
CA GLU A 289 30.11 1.65 13.15
C GLU A 289 30.33 1.77 11.64
N LYS A 290 31.06 2.81 11.23
CA LYS A 290 31.34 3.14 9.84
C LYS A 290 32.80 3.49 9.67
N GLU A 291 33.32 3.19 8.49
CA GLU A 291 34.61 3.69 8.03
C GLU A 291 34.34 4.75 6.96
N ALA A 292 34.99 5.92 7.05
CA ALA A 292 34.81 6.98 6.08
C ALA A 292 35.30 6.55 4.68
N GLN A 293 34.41 6.63 3.70
CA GLN A 293 34.69 6.22 2.32
C GLN A 293 34.83 7.44 1.41
N SER A 294 35.71 7.34 0.40
CA SER A 294 35.71 8.34 -0.68
C SER A 294 34.53 8.06 -1.61
N SER A 295 33.85 9.13 -2.02
CA SER A 295 32.78 9.04 -3.03
C SER A 295 33.28 8.58 -4.41
N ARG A 296 34.60 8.57 -4.62
CA ARG A 296 35.27 8.05 -5.80
C ARG A 296 35.34 6.53 -5.69
N ASN A 297 34.49 5.83 -6.44
CA ASN A 297 34.48 4.37 -6.50
C ASN A 297 35.87 3.83 -6.90
N ASP A 298 36.69 3.43 -5.93
CA ASP A 298 37.94 2.70 -6.18
C ASP A 298 37.67 1.37 -6.91
N LYS A 299 36.44 0.85 -6.84
CA LYS A 299 35.97 -0.30 -7.61
C LYS A 299 35.93 -0.02 -9.12
N GLU A 300 35.57 1.19 -9.55
CA GLU A 300 35.49 1.55 -10.97
C GLU A 300 36.88 1.62 -11.63
N LEU A 301 37.89 2.07 -10.88
CA LEU A 301 39.30 2.05 -11.30
C LEU A 301 39.87 0.62 -11.44
N GLN A 302 39.37 -0.36 -10.67
CA GLN A 302 39.76 -1.76 -10.84
C GLN A 302 39.14 -2.41 -12.08
N PHE A 303 37.89 -2.07 -12.42
CA PHE A 303 37.25 -2.56 -13.64
C PHE A 303 37.84 -1.94 -14.92
N LEU A 304 38.22 -0.66 -14.88
CA LEU A 304 38.82 0.03 -16.03
C LEU A 304 40.26 -0.42 -16.34
N ASN A 305 40.98 -0.95 -15.34
CA ASN A 305 42.36 -1.40 -15.49
C ASN A 305 42.50 -2.92 -15.70
N ALA A 306 41.40 -3.66 -15.81
CA ALA A 306 41.44 -5.09 -16.11
C ALA A 306 41.79 -5.31 -17.60
N PRO A 307 42.81 -6.14 -17.93
CA PRO A 307 43.15 -6.41 -19.32
C PRO A 307 42.01 -7.14 -20.01
N VAL A 308 41.42 -6.50 -21.04
CA VAL A 308 40.37 -7.09 -21.88
C VAL A 308 40.96 -8.25 -22.67
N GLN A 309 40.63 -9.49 -22.31
CA GLN A 309 40.89 -10.65 -23.17
C GLN A 309 39.83 -10.68 -24.27
N ILE A 310 40.21 -10.27 -25.48
CA ILE A 310 39.38 -10.40 -26.68
C ILE A 310 39.46 -11.85 -27.14
N PRO A 311 38.37 -12.65 -27.07
CA PRO A 311 38.39 -14.01 -27.57
C PRO A 311 38.55 -14.02 -29.10
N ALA A 312 39.44 -14.87 -29.61
CA ALA A 312 39.69 -15.00 -31.03
C ALA A 312 38.43 -15.47 -31.79
N SER A 313 38.12 -14.80 -32.89
CA SER A 313 36.99 -15.12 -33.76
C SER A 313 37.12 -16.54 -34.35
N PRO A 314 36.07 -17.39 -34.31
CA PRO A 314 36.14 -18.71 -34.90
C PRO A 314 36.15 -18.61 -36.44
N VAL A 315 37.17 -19.22 -37.04
CA VAL A 315 37.29 -19.39 -38.50
C VAL A 315 36.19 -20.34 -38.97
N PRO A 316 35.40 -19.99 -40.00
CA PRO A 316 34.33 -20.87 -40.48
C PRO A 316 34.91 -22.12 -41.16
N ALA A 317 34.41 -23.28 -40.74
CA ALA A 317 34.76 -24.58 -41.34
C ALA A 317 34.23 -24.66 -42.78
N ARG A 318 35.11 -25.01 -43.72
CA ARG A 318 34.76 -25.31 -45.11
C ARG A 318 33.87 -26.56 -45.16
N ALA A 319 32.71 -26.42 -45.80
CA ALA A 319 31.87 -27.54 -46.19
C ALA A 319 32.56 -28.36 -47.30
N PHE A 320 32.57 -29.68 -47.12
CA PHE A 320 32.79 -30.68 -48.18
C PHE A 320 31.49 -31.44 -48.38
#